data_AF-A0A933A8U4-F1
#
_entry.id   AF-A0A933A8U4-F1
#
_cell.length_a   1.000
_cell.length_b   1.000
_cell.length_c   1.000
_cell.angle_alpha   90.00
_cell.angle_beta   90.00
_cell.angle_gamma   90.00
#
_symmetry.space_group_name_H-M   'P 1'
#
loop_
_entity.id
_entity.type
_entity.pdbx_description
1 polymer ?
#
loop_
_entity_poly.entity_id
_entity_poly.type
_entity_poly.pdbx_seq_one_letter_code
_entity_poly.pdbx_strand_id
1 'polypeptide(L)'
;MNAEEIGKKAQEEFTRLSRLPAHTVIGLSRADSGWTVLLEAVERKAIPDTMDVLGVYEVCMDCDGALIGFARKKLRKRGETEAD
;
A
#
# COMPACT_ATOMS: atom_id res chain seq x y z
N MET A 1 -7.02 -7.03 16.70
CA MET A 1 -6.36 -7.66 15.53
C MET A 1 -4.86 -7.55 15.64
N ASN A 2 -4.16 -8.49 15.02
CA ASN A 2 -2.70 -8.47 14.89
C ASN A 2 -2.25 -7.76 13.60
N ALA A 3 -0.94 -7.58 13.43
CA ALA A 3 -0.37 -6.87 12.28
C ALA A 3 -0.64 -7.59 10.94
N GLU A 4 -0.65 -8.92 10.92
CA GLU A 4 -0.89 -9.72 9.72
C GLU A 4 -2.33 -9.54 9.21
N GLU A 5 -3.30 -9.62 10.12
CA GLU A 5 -4.72 -9.41 9.83
C GLU A 5 -4.97 -8.00 9.26
N ILE A 6 -4.31 -6.99 9.82
CA ILE A 6 -4.42 -5.60 9.36
C ILE A 6 -3.79 -5.42 7.98
N GLY A 7 -2.60 -5.96 7.74
CA GLY A 7 -1.94 -5.89 6.44
C GLY A 7 -2.78 -6.51 5.33
N LYS A 8 -3.35 -7.69 5.58
CA LYS A 8 -4.24 -8.38 4.63
C LYS A 8 -5.50 -7.57 4.35
N LYS A 9 -6.19 -7.09 5.39
CA LYS A 9 -7.39 -6.24 5.23
C LYS A 9 -7.06 -4.98 4.43
N ALA A 10 -5.97 -4.29 4.77
CA ALA A 10 -5.56 -3.07 4.08
C ALA A 10 -5.38 -3.31 2.58
N GLN A 11 -4.73 -4.40 2.17
CA GLN A 11 -4.59 -4.77 0.75
C GLN A 11 -5.95 -5.02 0.08
N GLU A 12 -6.81 -5.82 0.70
CA GLU A 12 -8.13 -6.17 0.16
C GLU A 12 -9.03 -4.93 -0.02
N GLU A 13 -9.12 -4.09 1.01
CA GLU A 13 -9.97 -2.89 0.99
C GLU A 13 -9.42 -1.83 0.05
N PHE A 14 -8.09 -1.60 0.07
CA PHE A 14 -7.43 -0.67 -0.83
C PHE A 14 -7.63 -1.07 -2.30
N THR A 15 -7.40 -2.33 -2.66
CA THR A 15 -7.59 -2.80 -4.04
C THR A 15 -9.05 -2.72 -4.47
N ARG A 16 -9.99 -3.01 -3.55
CA ARG A 16 -11.42 -2.87 -3.81
C ARG A 16 -11.82 -1.43 -4.14
N LEU A 17 -11.29 -0.44 -3.41
CA LEU A 17 -11.64 0.98 -3.57
C LEU A 17 -10.87 1.65 -4.72
N SER A 18 -9.55 1.50 -4.76
CA SER A 18 -8.69 2.16 -5.75
C SER A 18 -8.72 1.50 -7.13
N ARG A 19 -9.15 0.22 -7.20
CA ARG A 19 -9.02 -0.67 -8.36
C ARG A 19 -7.58 -0.93 -8.79
N LEU A 20 -6.60 -0.52 -7.98
CA LEU A 20 -5.20 -0.81 -8.21
C LEU A 20 -4.81 -2.13 -7.54
N PRO A 21 -4.07 -3.01 -8.23
CA PRO A 21 -3.56 -4.23 -7.61
C PRO A 21 -2.50 -3.86 -6.57
N ALA A 22 -2.81 -4.09 -5.30
CA ALA A 22 -1.82 -4.03 -4.24
C ALA A 22 -0.76 -5.09 -4.53
N HIS A 23 0.49 -4.65 -4.61
CA HIS A 23 1.62 -5.52 -4.91
C HIS A 23 2.20 -6.14 -3.65
N THR A 24 2.48 -5.31 -2.63
CA THR A 24 3.06 -5.77 -1.37
C THR A 24 2.84 -4.77 -0.24
N VAL A 25 2.87 -5.24 1.00
CA VAL A 25 2.97 -4.40 2.21
C VAL A 25 4.45 -4.08 2.43
N ILE A 26 4.80 -2.80 2.48
CA ILE A 26 6.19 -2.35 2.69
C ILE A 26 6.43 -1.70 4.04
N GLY A 27 5.36 -1.47 4.82
CA GLY A 27 5.46 -0.88 6.15
C GLY A 27 4.13 -0.98 6.88
N LEU A 28 4.20 -1.08 8.21
CA LEU A 28 3.04 -1.16 9.06
C LEU A 28 3.39 -0.62 10.45
N SER A 29 2.58 0.30 10.95
CA SER A 29 2.75 0.86 12.29
C SER A 29 1.40 0.96 13.00
N ARG A 30 1.43 0.72 14.30
CA ARG A 30 0.27 0.92 15.18
C ARG A 30 0.33 2.32 15.75
N ALA A 31 -0.81 2.99 15.78
CA ALA A 31 -1.01 4.29 16.44
C ALA A 31 -2.19 4.19 17.41
N ASP A 32 -2.42 5.24 18.20
CA ASP A 32 -3.50 5.27 19.19
C ASP A 32 -4.88 5.19 18.53
N SER A 33 -5.02 5.73 17.32
CA SER A 33 -6.28 5.78 16.56
C SER A 33 -6.47 4.62 15.56
N GLY A 34 -5.57 3.64 15.55
CA GLY A 34 -5.63 2.50 14.62
C GLY A 34 -4.27 2.12 14.04
N TRP A 35 -4.21 1.93 12.72
CA TRP A 35 -3.01 1.50 12.02
C TRP A 35 -2.74 2.32 10.77
N THR A 36 -1.46 2.49 10.48
CA THR A 36 -0.99 3.00 9.20
C THR A 36 -0.28 1.87 8.47
N VAL A 37 -0.70 1.61 7.23
CA VAL A 37 -0.12 0.57 6.38
C VAL A 37 0.43 1.22 5.12
N LEU A 38 1.70 0.97 4.81
CA LEU A 38 2.31 1.38 3.56
C LEU A 38 2.23 0.22 2.56
N LEU A 39 1.62 0.46 1.41
CA LEU A 39 1.47 -0.49 0.32
C LEU A 39 2.19 0.01 -0.92
N GLU A 40 2.85 -0.88 -1.65
CA GLU A 40 3.12 -0.64 -3.07
C GLU A 40 1.98 -1.21 -3.90
N ALA A 41 1.54 -0.47 -4.92
CA ALA A 41 0.53 -0.90 -5.89
C ALA A 41 1.00 -0.64 -7.32
N VAL A 42 0.61 -1.49 -8.26
CA VAL A 42 0.97 -1.27 -9.68
C VAL A 42 -0.01 -0.29 -10.31
N GLU A 43 0.45 0.91 -10.63
CA GLU A 43 -0.37 1.92 -11.32
C GLU A 43 -0.32 1.78 -12.83
N ARG A 44 0.82 1.34 -13.37
CA ARG A 44 0.96 1.09 -14.80
C ARG A 44 1.90 -0.07 -15.06
N LYS A 45 1.44 -1.02 -15.87
CA LYS A 45 2.26 -2.11 -16.40
C LYS A 45 3.16 -1.66 -17.54
N ALA A 46 4.37 -2.17 -17.60
CA ALA A 46 5.32 -1.93 -18.69
C ALA A 46 5.99 -3.23 -19.15
N ILE A 47 6.59 -3.24 -20.34
CA ILE A 47 7.38 -4.36 -20.85
C ILE A 47 8.82 -3.87 -21.04
N PRO A 48 9.81 -4.49 -20.39
CA PRO A 48 9.68 -5.58 -19.41
C PRO A 48 9.03 -5.14 -18.09
N ASP A 49 8.49 -6.08 -17.31
CA ASP A 49 7.84 -5.84 -16.01
C ASP A 49 8.72 -5.07 -15.00
N THR A 50 10.05 -5.17 -15.18
CA THR A 50 11.04 -4.38 -14.42
C THR A 50 10.91 -2.87 -14.64
N MET A 51 10.08 -2.40 -15.58
CA MET A 51 9.77 -0.99 -15.81
C MET A 51 8.35 -0.59 -15.36
N ASP A 52 7.64 -1.45 -14.63
CA ASP A 52 6.34 -1.11 -14.03
C ASP A 52 6.44 0.19 -13.22
N VAL A 53 5.36 0.98 -13.24
CA VAL A 53 5.22 2.14 -12.37
C VAL A 53 4.48 1.71 -11.12
N LEU A 54 5.14 1.85 -9.96
CA LEU A 54 4.58 1.55 -8.65
C LEU A 54 4.20 2.86 -7.94
N GLY A 55 3.02 2.87 -7.34
CA GLY A 55 2.61 3.88 -6.38
C GLY A 55 2.82 3.37 -4.96
N VAL A 56 3.42 4.21 -4.11
CA VAL A 56 3.45 3.98 -2.66
C VAL A 56 2.24 4.68 -2.04
N TYR A 57 1.41 3.90 -1.38
CA TYR A 57 0.20 4.35 -0.72
C TYR A 57 0.33 4.22 0.78
N GLU A 58 -0.08 5.25 1.49
CA GLU A 58 -0.39 5.17 2.90
C GLU A 58 -1.88 4.89 3.04
N VAL A 59 -2.22 3.84 3.77
CA VAL A 59 -3.58 3.39 4.05
C VAL A 59 -3.78 3.46 5.55
N CYS A 60 -4.76 4.25 5.97
CA CYS A 60 -5.14 4.41 7.36
C CYS A 60 -6.29 3.46 7.66
N MET A 61 -6.11 2.65 8.69
CA MET A 61 -7.09 1.69 9.20
C MET A 61 -7.48 2.11 10.61
N ASP A 62 -8.76 2.01 10.98
CA ASP A 62 -9.18 2.21 12.37
C ASP A 62 -8.84 1.00 13.26
N CYS A 63 -9.24 1.06 14.53
CA CYS A 63 -9.03 -0.02 15.51
C CYS A 63 -9.74 -1.34 15.14
N ASP A 64 -10.83 -1.26 14.38
CA ASP A 64 -11.62 -2.39 13.87
C ASP A 64 -11.12 -2.86 12.49
N GLY A 65 -10.08 -2.20 11.98
CA GLY A 65 -9.40 -2.49 10.72
C GLY A 65 -10.29 -2.26 9.53
N ALA A 66 -11.17 -1.26 9.60
CA ALA A 66 -11.78 -0.68 8.42
C ALA A 66 -10.86 0.40 7.85
N LEU A 67 -10.75 0.45 6.53
CA LEU A 67 -10.06 1.51 5.83
C LEU A 67 -10.83 2.83 6.01
N ILE A 68 -10.17 3.80 6.63
CA ILE A 68 -10.72 5.14 6.88
C ILE A 68 -10.08 6.24 6.01
N GLY A 69 -8.99 5.92 5.32
CA GLY A 69 -8.39 6.82 4.32
C GLY A 69 -7.23 6.17 3.58
N PHE A 70 -6.91 6.69 2.40
CA PHE A 70 -5.65 6.38 1.73
C PHE A 70 -5.15 7.57 0.91
N ALA A 71 -3.83 7.69 0.76
CA ALA A 71 -3.21 8.70 -0.08
C ALA A 71 -1.96 8.15 -0.77
N ARG A 72 -1.77 8.50 -2.05
CA ARG A 72 -0.52 8.23 -2.76
C ARG A 72 0.57 9.17 -2.26
N LYS A 73 1.67 8.61 -1.76
CA LYS A 73 2.82 9.35 -1.24
C LYS A 73 3.85 9.63 -2.32
N LYS A 74 4.15 8.65 -3.18
CA LYS A 74 5.09 8.79 -4.29
C LYS A 74 4.81 7.80 -5.40
N LEU A 75 5.37 8.09 -6.58
CA LEU A 75 5.51 7.17 -7.70
C LEU A 75 6.99 6.80 -7.85
N ARG A 76 7.25 5.58 -8.28
CA ARG A 76 8.60 5.08 -8.56
C ARG A 76 8.55 4.02 -9.65
N LYS A 77 9.69 3.79 -10.33
CA LYS A 77 9.80 2.64 -11.24
C LYS A 77 10.17 1.38 -10.47
N ARG A 78 9.70 0.22 -10.94
CA ARG A 78 10.15 -1.07 -10.42
C ARG A 78 11.68 -1.16 -10.58
N GLY A 79 12.36 -1.68 -9.57
CA GLY A 79 13.82 -1.83 -9.58
C GLY A 79 14.64 -0.55 -9.32
N GLU A 80 14.00 0.62 -9.22
CA GLU A 80 14.68 1.85 -8.80
C GLU A 80 15.03 1.74 -7.30
N THR A 81 16.30 1.74 -6.92
CA THR A 81 16.67 1.91 -5.50
C THR A 81 16.61 3.38 -5.17
N GLU A 82 16.19 3.75 -3.95
CA GLU A 82 16.41 5.13 -3.49
C GLU A 82 17.92 5.40 -3.56
N ALA A 83 18.31 6.36 -4.38
CA ALA A 83 19.65 6.94 -4.29
C ALA A 83 19.59 7.96 -3.16
N ASP A 84 20.52 7.84 -2.21
CA ASP A 84 20.70 8.77 -1.09
C ASP A 84 20.78 10.24 -1.53
#